data_AF-A0A8T6YAA6-F1
#
_entry.id   AF-A0A8T6YAA6-F1
#
_cell.length_a   1.000
_cell.length_b   1.000
_cell.length_c   1.000
_cell.angle_alpha   90.00
_cell.angle_beta   90.00
_cell.angle_gamma   90.00
#
_symmetry.space_group_name_H-M   'P 1'
#
loop_
_entity.id
_entity.type
_entity.pdbx_description
1 polymer ?
#
loop_
_entity_poly.entity_id
_entity_poly.type
_entity_poly.pdbx_seq_one_letter_code
_entity_poly.pdbx_strand_id
1 'polypeptide(L)'
;MIIEVTGFITGIIGVILAVYSIIKQRELDARIKEKEKLKMLSKQLEKDIIPSINLVIGLIKDPLDDEDASTQIQLLSQGIVSKSFDEQNDVINVSTEIEMHVEEKSKPIHGKEEKKLQIKNIELEHIEDVIKRFEEGTLDFITFNCILGSGFSYSLDDILFRIKNFFYLVIDLEREFGNLIDEFKPELIKNLKICIKEIYIIILRSAINSKEIEINTKKFRKTDDIGLWIYNKVIGRDELNPYLDKLLQSKAELEKFRETLIMTSYT
;
A
#
# COMPACT_ATOMS: atom_id res chain seq x y z
N MET A 1 -7.36 -76.57 4.78
CA MET A 1 -7.67 -76.16 3.39
C MET A 1 -8.81 -75.15 3.29
N ILE A 2 -10.10 -75.47 3.50
CA ILE A 2 -11.20 -74.49 3.30
C ILE A 2 -11.12 -73.28 4.28
N ILE A 3 -10.78 -73.52 5.54
CA ILE A 3 -10.68 -72.47 6.57
C ILE A 3 -9.52 -71.49 6.28
N GLU A 4 -8.39 -71.98 5.79
CA GLU A 4 -7.23 -71.16 5.44
C GLU A 4 -7.47 -70.28 4.21
N VAL A 5 -8.16 -70.81 3.20
CA VAL A 5 -8.56 -70.05 2.00
C VAL A 5 -9.54 -68.93 2.37
N THR A 6 -10.46 -69.19 3.30
CA THR A 6 -11.43 -68.18 3.76
C THR A 6 -10.74 -67.08 4.58
N GLY A 7 -9.78 -67.43 5.46
CA GLY A 7 -8.99 -66.46 6.22
C GLY A 7 -8.11 -65.56 5.33
N PHE A 8 -7.52 -66.13 4.27
CA PHE A 8 -6.72 -65.39 3.30
C PHE A 8 -7.55 -64.38 2.49
N ILE A 9 -8.74 -64.78 2.01
CA ILE A 9 -9.67 -63.89 1.28
C ILE A 9 -10.15 -62.76 2.20
N THR A 10 -10.48 -63.06 3.46
CA THR A 10 -10.92 -62.05 4.44
C THR A 10 -9.79 -61.06 4.78
N GLY A 11 -8.55 -61.54 4.87
CA GLY A 11 -7.36 -60.71 5.08
C GLY A 11 -7.08 -59.74 3.92
N ILE A 12 -7.20 -60.21 2.68
CA ILE A 12 -7.00 -59.36 1.48
C ILE A 12 -8.07 -58.26 1.41
N ILE A 13 -9.34 -58.60 1.68
CA ILE A 13 -10.44 -57.61 1.70
C ILE A 13 -10.19 -56.55 2.78
N GLY A 14 -9.69 -56.95 3.95
CA GLY A 14 -9.32 -56.02 5.03
C GLY A 14 -8.22 -55.03 4.64
N VAL A 15 -7.19 -55.48 3.91
CA VAL A 15 -6.10 -54.63 3.43
C VAL A 15 -6.59 -53.64 2.37
N ILE A 16 -7.45 -54.07 1.43
CA ILE A 16 -8.02 -53.20 0.40
C ILE A 16 -8.87 -52.09 1.04
N LEU A 17 -9.70 -52.41 2.03
CA LEU A 17 -10.50 -51.42 2.77
C LEU A 17 -9.63 -50.43 3.56
N ALA A 18 -8.54 -50.90 4.17
CA ALA A 18 -7.59 -50.03 4.88
C ALA A 18 -6.86 -49.07 3.94
N VAL A 19 -6.40 -49.55 2.78
CA VAL A 19 -5.76 -48.70 1.76
C VAL A 19 -6.76 -47.67 1.20
N TYR A 20 -7.99 -48.10 0.90
CA TYR A 20 -9.05 -47.19 0.45
C TYR A 20 -9.39 -46.12 1.52
N SER A 21 -9.45 -46.51 2.79
CA SER A 21 -9.67 -45.58 3.90
C SER A 21 -8.53 -44.56 4.03
N ILE A 22 -7.27 -44.99 3.88
CA ILE A 22 -6.09 -44.09 3.93
C ILE A 22 -6.11 -43.12 2.74
N ILE A 23 -6.43 -43.57 1.53
CA ILE A 23 -6.54 -42.71 0.35
C ILE A 23 -7.63 -41.66 0.57
N LYS A 24 -8.83 -42.08 0.99
CA LYS A 24 -9.95 -41.18 1.25
C LYS A 24 -9.65 -40.19 2.37
N GLN A 25 -8.94 -40.62 3.41
CA GLN A 25 -8.52 -39.75 4.51
C GLN A 25 -7.50 -38.71 4.05
N ARG A 26 -6.53 -39.08 3.19
CA ARG A 26 -5.59 -38.14 2.57
C ARG A 26 -6.29 -37.12 1.67
N GLU A 27 -7.28 -37.55 0.89
CA GLU A 27 -8.10 -36.64 0.08
C GLU A 27 -8.92 -35.69 0.95
N LEU A 28 -9.49 -36.17 2.05
CA LEU A 28 -10.23 -35.35 3.01
C LEU A 28 -9.31 -34.31 3.67
N ASP A 29 -8.12 -34.72 4.12
CA ASP A 29 -7.12 -33.84 4.73
C ASP A 29 -6.63 -32.78 3.74
N ALA A 30 -6.44 -33.15 2.47
CA ALA A 30 -6.10 -32.21 1.40
C ALA A 30 -7.21 -31.16 1.20
N ARG A 31 -8.47 -31.60 1.12
CA ARG A 31 -9.63 -30.69 1.00
C ARG A 31 -9.80 -29.78 2.22
N ILE A 32 -9.56 -30.28 3.42
CA ILE A 32 -9.62 -29.47 4.65
C ILE A 32 -8.54 -28.38 4.60
N LYS A 33 -7.30 -28.74 4.26
CA LYS A 33 -6.19 -27.77 4.12
C LYS A 33 -6.47 -26.71 3.05
N GLU A 34 -7.07 -27.11 1.93
CA GLU A 34 -7.48 -26.18 0.88
C GLU A 34 -8.56 -25.20 1.37
N LYS A 35 -9.59 -25.70 2.07
CA LYS A 35 -10.63 -24.86 2.69
C LYS A 35 -10.05 -23.90 3.74
N GLU A 36 -9.11 -24.35 4.55
CA GLU A 36 -8.41 -23.49 5.51
C GLU A 36 -7.63 -22.38 4.82
N LYS A 37 -6.92 -22.69 3.73
CA LYS A 37 -6.23 -21.68 2.91
C LYS A 37 -7.20 -20.66 2.29
N LEU A 38 -8.32 -21.11 1.73
CA LEU A 38 -9.35 -20.21 1.18
C LEU A 38 -9.93 -19.27 2.26
N LYS A 39 -10.18 -19.79 3.47
CA LYS A 39 -10.63 -19.00 4.61
C LYS A 39 -9.58 -17.99 5.08
N MET A 40 -8.32 -18.39 5.11
CA MET A 40 -7.22 -17.51 5.49
C MET A 40 -7.06 -16.37 4.49
N LEU A 41 -7.03 -16.67 3.18
CA LEU A 41 -7.00 -15.67 2.12
C LEU A 41 -8.19 -14.71 2.23
N SER A 42 -9.41 -15.23 2.37
CA SER A 42 -10.61 -14.40 2.52
C SER A 42 -10.51 -13.43 3.70
N LYS A 43 -10.01 -13.91 4.85
CA LYS A 43 -9.81 -13.11 6.05
C LYS A 43 -8.72 -12.04 5.86
N GLN A 44 -7.63 -12.34 5.17
CA GLN A 44 -6.57 -11.37 4.88
C GLN A 44 -7.04 -10.27 3.92
N LEU A 45 -7.85 -10.64 2.91
CA LEU A 45 -8.50 -9.66 2.04
C LEU A 45 -9.42 -8.72 2.84
N GLU A 46 -10.21 -9.27 3.75
CA GLU A 46 -11.15 -8.52 4.60
C GLU A 46 -10.44 -7.58 5.59
N LYS A 47 -9.39 -8.06 6.25
CA LYS A 47 -8.77 -7.35 7.38
C LYS A 47 -7.64 -6.42 6.98
N ASP A 48 -6.92 -6.74 5.90
CA ASP A 48 -5.68 -6.04 5.58
C ASP A 48 -5.82 -5.29 4.25
N ILE A 49 -6.18 -5.99 3.17
CA ILE A 49 -6.14 -5.43 1.80
C ILE A 49 -7.26 -4.41 1.56
N ILE A 50 -8.52 -4.79 1.78
CA ILE A 50 -9.67 -3.90 1.52
C ILE A 50 -9.64 -2.65 2.42
N PRO A 51 -9.34 -2.75 3.72
CA PRO A 51 -9.17 -1.57 4.57
C PRO A 51 -8.03 -0.67 4.13
N SER A 52 -6.89 -1.23 3.68
CA SER A 52 -5.78 -0.42 3.17
C SER A 52 -6.15 0.36 1.90
N ILE A 53 -6.95 -0.23 1.01
CA ILE A 53 -7.50 0.50 -0.15
C ILE A 53 -8.34 1.69 0.31
N ASN A 54 -9.28 1.47 1.24
CA ASN A 54 -10.14 2.54 1.74
C ASN A 54 -9.33 3.66 2.40
N LEU A 55 -8.31 3.29 3.18
CA LEU A 55 -7.44 4.23 3.86
C LEU A 55 -6.69 5.11 2.84
N VAL A 56 -6.03 4.52 1.85
CA VAL A 56 -5.30 5.28 0.82
C VAL A 56 -6.24 6.20 0.03
N ILE A 57 -7.43 5.73 -0.33
CA ILE A 57 -8.42 6.57 -1.02
C ILE A 57 -8.88 7.72 -0.13
N GLY A 58 -9.19 7.44 1.13
CA GLY A 58 -9.63 8.45 2.10
C GLY A 58 -8.59 9.53 2.30
N LEU A 59 -7.33 9.16 2.55
CA LEU A 59 -6.22 10.11 2.73
C LEU A 59 -6.01 11.02 1.50
N ILE A 60 -6.20 10.50 0.29
CA ILE A 60 -6.03 11.30 -0.94
C ILE A 60 -7.25 12.19 -1.22
N LYS A 61 -8.47 11.67 -1.03
CA LYS A 61 -9.70 12.41 -1.35
C LYS A 61 -10.04 13.43 -0.28
N ASP A 62 -9.91 13.06 0.98
CA ASP A 62 -10.42 13.81 2.12
C ASP A 62 -9.34 13.90 3.21
N PRO A 63 -8.21 14.58 2.94
CA PRO A 63 -7.07 14.64 3.87
C PRO A 63 -7.40 15.36 5.19
N LEU A 64 -8.53 16.05 5.28
CA LEU A 64 -8.98 16.73 6.50
C LEU A 64 -9.69 15.80 7.48
N ASP A 65 -10.05 14.58 7.06
CA ASP A 65 -10.59 13.54 7.95
C ASP A 65 -9.49 12.91 8.82
N ASP A 66 -8.23 13.08 8.44
CA ASP A 66 -7.06 12.74 9.25
C ASP A 66 -6.66 13.94 10.13
N GLU A 67 -6.62 13.74 11.45
CA GLU A 67 -6.41 14.81 12.43
C GLU A 67 -5.04 15.48 12.28
N ASP A 68 -4.00 14.67 12.01
CA ASP A 68 -2.63 15.14 11.86
C ASP A 68 -2.49 15.96 10.56
N ALA A 69 -2.97 15.42 9.44
CA ALA A 69 -2.95 16.12 8.16
C ALA A 69 -3.78 17.41 8.21
N SER A 70 -4.98 17.37 8.80
CA SER A 70 -5.84 18.54 9.00
C SER A 70 -5.13 19.64 9.79
N THR A 71 -4.51 19.28 10.91
CA THR A 71 -3.77 20.23 11.76
C THR A 71 -2.61 20.86 11.01
N GLN A 72 -1.81 20.06 10.30
CA GLN A 72 -0.65 20.57 9.57
C GLN A 72 -1.05 21.45 8.38
N ILE A 73 -2.09 21.08 7.63
CA ILE A 73 -2.67 21.88 6.54
C ILE A 73 -3.12 23.25 7.08
N GLN A 74 -3.79 23.25 8.23
CA GLN A 74 -4.27 24.48 8.86
C GLN A 74 -3.11 25.38 9.32
N LEU A 75 -2.09 24.80 9.98
CA LEU A 75 -0.93 25.55 10.45
C LEU A 75 -0.16 26.21 9.30
N LEU A 76 0.07 25.49 8.20
CA LEU A 76 0.70 26.06 7.01
C LEU A 76 -0.14 27.22 6.45
N SER A 77 -1.46 27.02 6.33
CA SER A 77 -2.39 28.03 5.81
C SER A 77 -2.32 29.33 6.62
N GLN A 78 -2.36 29.22 7.95
CA GLN A 78 -2.26 30.36 8.86
C GLN A 78 -0.90 31.04 8.74
N GLY A 79 0.18 30.26 8.64
CA GLY A 79 1.53 30.77 8.42
C GLY A 79 1.63 31.61 7.13
N ILE A 80 1.04 31.13 6.03
CA ILE A 80 1.04 31.84 4.73
C ILE A 80 0.29 33.17 4.83
N VAL A 81 -0.89 33.17 5.45
CA VAL A 81 -1.68 34.40 5.64
C VAL A 81 -0.93 35.39 6.54
N SER A 82 -0.34 34.92 7.64
CA SER A 82 0.47 35.76 8.53
C SER A 82 1.62 36.40 7.78
N LYS A 83 2.40 35.60 7.03
CA LYS A 83 3.54 36.10 6.26
C LYS A 83 3.12 37.10 5.19
N SER A 84 2.01 36.84 4.50
CA SER A 84 1.43 37.76 3.51
C SER A 84 1.07 39.11 4.12
N PHE A 85 0.48 39.10 5.32
CA PHE A 85 0.16 40.32 6.06
C PHE A 85 1.42 41.08 6.51
N ASP A 86 2.38 40.36 7.10
CA ASP A 86 3.63 40.94 7.62
C ASP A 86 4.50 41.57 6.51
N GLU A 87 4.60 40.90 5.37
CA GLU A 87 5.37 41.36 4.21
C GLU A 87 4.61 42.39 3.35
N GLN A 88 3.33 42.64 3.63
CA GLN A 88 2.42 43.43 2.80
C GLN A 88 2.43 42.98 1.33
N ASN A 89 2.59 41.68 1.12
CA ASN A 89 2.69 41.05 -0.19
C ASN A 89 1.67 39.93 -0.27
N ASP A 90 0.77 40.00 -1.27
CA ASP A 90 -0.25 38.98 -1.47
C ASP A 90 0.32 37.68 -2.06
N VAL A 91 1.57 37.71 -2.53
CA VAL A 91 2.23 36.58 -3.19
C VAL A 91 3.29 36.01 -2.26
N ILE A 92 3.09 34.75 -1.86
CA ILE A 92 3.96 34.03 -0.92
C ILE A 92 4.50 32.77 -1.58
N ASN A 93 5.80 32.56 -1.44
CA ASN A 93 6.47 31.36 -1.91
C ASN A 93 6.63 30.35 -0.79
N VAL A 94 6.29 29.11 -1.10
CA VAL A 94 6.48 27.93 -0.26
C VAL A 94 7.38 26.95 -1.01
N SER A 95 8.35 26.35 -0.33
CA SER A 95 9.27 25.37 -0.92
C SER A 95 8.93 23.96 -0.48
N THR A 96 9.02 22.99 -1.38
CA THR A 96 8.88 21.56 -1.06
C THR A 96 10.26 20.93 -1.01
N GLU A 97 10.62 20.40 0.15
CA GLU A 97 11.84 19.64 0.40
C GLU A 97 11.51 18.14 0.45
N ILE A 98 12.36 17.35 -0.18
CA ILE A 98 12.18 15.91 -0.31
C ILE A 98 13.44 15.22 0.17
N GLU A 99 13.30 14.30 1.12
CA GLU A 99 14.41 13.58 1.73
C GLU A 99 14.12 12.08 1.77
N MET A 100 15.08 11.26 1.36
CA MET A 100 14.97 9.81 1.36
C MET A 100 15.99 9.22 2.31
N HIS A 101 15.53 8.28 3.12
CA HIS A 101 16.37 7.45 3.95
C HIS A 101 16.36 6.02 3.43
N VAL A 102 17.55 5.47 3.31
CA VAL A 102 17.77 4.10 2.84
C VAL A 102 18.65 3.37 3.84
N GLU A 103 18.22 2.17 4.21
CA GLU A 103 19.07 1.21 4.89
C GLU A 103 20.10 0.63 3.92
N GLU A 104 21.40 0.88 4.14
CA GLU A 104 22.42 0.13 3.42
C GLU A 104 22.51 -1.27 4.02
N LYS A 105 22.08 -2.28 3.25
CA LYS A 105 22.41 -3.68 3.52
C LYS A 105 23.91 -3.90 3.28
N SER A 106 24.76 -3.39 4.17
CA SER A 106 26.15 -3.84 4.23
C SER A 106 26.16 -5.32 4.60
N LYS A 107 26.82 -6.16 3.78
CA LYS A 107 27.08 -7.56 4.14
C LYS A 107 27.64 -7.60 5.57
N PRO A 108 27.18 -8.52 6.44
CA PRO A 108 27.63 -8.58 7.82
C PRO A 108 29.07 -9.07 7.87
N ILE A 109 30.01 -8.16 7.68
CA ILE A 109 31.40 -8.34 8.10
C ILE A 109 31.38 -7.94 9.57
N HIS A 110 31.43 -8.96 10.43
CA HIS A 110 31.38 -8.90 11.89
C HIS A 110 31.49 -7.49 12.52
N GLY A 111 30.38 -7.04 13.13
CA GLY A 111 30.41 -5.99 14.16
C GLY A 111 30.40 -4.54 13.68
N LYS A 112 29.91 -4.22 12.48
CA LYS A 112 29.68 -2.82 12.07
C LYS A 112 28.21 -2.46 12.05
N GLU A 113 27.90 -1.33 12.70
CA GLU A 113 26.60 -0.66 12.76
C GLU A 113 25.99 -0.50 11.35
N GLU A 114 24.68 -0.69 11.26
CA GLU A 114 23.87 -0.40 10.07
C GLU A 114 24.10 1.05 9.64
N LYS A 115 24.64 1.26 8.44
CA LYS A 115 24.77 2.60 7.87
C LYS A 115 23.47 2.99 7.21
N LYS A 116 22.88 4.10 7.64
CA LYS A 116 21.74 4.73 6.97
C LYS A 116 22.27 5.79 6.01
N LEU A 117 21.92 5.65 4.73
CA LEU A 117 22.17 6.66 3.72
C LEU A 117 21.00 7.65 3.71
N GLN A 118 21.29 8.93 3.88
CA GLN A 118 20.32 10.01 3.77
C GLN A 118 20.60 10.78 2.48
N ILE A 119 19.61 10.85 1.59
CA ILE A 119 19.67 11.60 0.33
C ILE A 119 18.66 12.75 0.45
N LYS A 120 19.13 13.99 0.34
CA LYS A 120 18.30 15.20 0.41
C LYS A 120 18.10 15.79 -0.98
N ASN A 121 16.97 16.46 -1.17
CA ASN A 121 16.59 17.15 -2.41
C ASN A 121 16.58 16.21 -3.62
N ILE A 122 15.82 15.12 -3.52
CA ILE A 122 15.66 14.17 -4.62
C ILE A 122 15.18 14.89 -5.87
N GLU A 123 15.96 14.79 -6.94
CA GLU A 123 15.61 15.34 -8.25
C GLU A 123 14.92 14.30 -9.14
N LEU A 124 14.27 14.75 -10.22
CA LEU A 124 13.54 13.87 -11.16
C LEU A 124 14.42 12.72 -11.70
N GLU A 125 15.71 12.99 -11.93
CA GLU A 125 16.68 12.00 -12.42
C GLU A 125 16.90 10.82 -11.46
N HIS A 126 16.62 11.00 -10.18
CA HIS A 126 16.77 9.97 -9.15
C HIS A 126 15.47 9.16 -8.92
N ILE A 127 14.36 9.52 -9.57
CA ILE A 127 13.06 8.86 -9.35
C ILE A 127 13.12 7.36 -9.67
N GLU A 128 13.82 6.97 -10.74
CA GLU A 128 13.90 5.55 -11.12
C GLU A 128 14.59 4.71 -10.04
N ASP A 129 15.64 5.24 -9.40
CA ASP A 129 16.31 4.60 -8.28
C ASP A 129 15.42 4.50 -7.05
N VAL A 130 14.63 5.55 -6.77
CA VAL A 130 13.66 5.55 -5.67
C VAL A 130 12.59 4.48 -5.89
N ILE A 131 12.04 4.41 -7.11
CA ILE A 131 11.03 3.41 -7.48
C ILE A 131 11.60 2.00 -7.35
N LYS A 132 12.83 1.78 -7.82
CA LYS A 132 13.49 0.48 -7.71
C LYS A 132 13.65 0.06 -6.25
N ARG A 133 14.09 0.96 -5.37
CA ARG A 133 14.23 0.69 -3.93
C ARG A 133 12.90 0.41 -3.25
N PHE A 134 11.85 1.12 -3.65
CA PHE A 134 10.47 0.86 -3.22
C PHE A 134 10.02 -0.55 -3.63
N GLU A 135 10.28 -0.97 -4.87
CA GLU A 135 9.94 -2.32 -5.33
C GLU A 135 10.73 -3.42 -4.63
N GLU A 136 12.01 -3.17 -4.34
CA GLU A 136 12.92 -4.12 -3.69
C GLU A 136 12.73 -4.24 -2.18
N GLY A 137 11.89 -3.40 -1.56
CA GLY A 137 11.71 -3.43 -0.12
C GLY A 137 12.90 -2.84 0.67
N THR A 138 13.74 -2.02 0.03
CA THR A 138 14.96 -1.44 0.65
C THR A 138 14.80 0.03 1.05
N LEU A 139 13.61 0.59 0.82
CA LEU A 139 13.27 1.95 1.16
C LEU A 139 12.69 2.04 2.58
N ASP A 140 13.45 2.65 3.50
CA ASP A 140 13.04 2.84 4.90
C ASP A 140 11.90 3.86 4.99
N PHE A 141 12.14 5.09 4.56
CA PHE A 141 11.11 6.11 4.47
C PHE A 141 11.54 7.22 3.52
N ILE A 142 10.54 7.90 2.98
CA ILE A 142 10.70 9.16 2.26
C ILE A 142 9.91 10.18 3.05
N THR A 143 10.54 11.32 3.29
CA THR A 143 9.87 12.47 3.86
C THR A 143 9.67 13.54 2.79
N PHE A 144 8.47 14.10 2.76
CA PHE A 144 8.18 15.31 1.98
C PHE A 144 7.73 16.37 2.94
N ASN A 145 8.47 17.48 3.01
CA ASN A 145 8.14 18.61 3.84
C ASN A 145 7.90 19.81 2.96
N CYS A 146 6.70 20.36 2.99
CA CYS A 146 6.39 21.62 2.34
C CYS A 146 6.53 22.73 3.39
N ILE A 147 7.47 23.64 3.16
CA ILE A 147 8.03 24.54 4.16
C ILE A 147 7.80 25.99 3.75
N LEU A 148 7.28 26.78 4.68
CA LEU A 148 7.20 28.24 4.60
C LEU A 148 8.29 28.85 5.48
N GLY A 149 9.42 29.22 4.87
CA GLY A 149 10.54 29.84 5.58
C GLY A 149 11.16 28.91 6.62
N SER A 150 11.42 29.39 7.83
CA SER A 150 12.18 28.64 8.85
C SER A 150 11.33 28.02 9.97
N GLY A 151 10.00 27.96 9.85
CA GLY A 151 9.16 27.59 11.01
C GLY A 151 7.83 26.88 10.77
N PHE A 152 7.20 27.01 9.59
CA PHE A 152 5.94 26.32 9.30
C PHE A 152 6.18 25.27 8.22
N SER A 153 5.83 24.02 8.51
CA SER A 153 5.88 22.94 7.54
C SER A 153 4.68 22.01 7.68
N TYR A 154 4.26 21.41 6.58
CA TYR A 154 3.44 20.20 6.61
C TYR A 154 4.17 19.06 5.91
N SER A 155 3.95 17.85 6.41
CA SER A 155 4.59 16.63 5.97
C SER A 155 3.60 15.72 5.25
N LEU A 156 4.05 15.04 4.18
CA LEU A 156 3.29 13.98 3.50
C LEU A 156 3.76 12.58 3.89
N ASP A 157 4.46 12.45 5.02
CA ASP A 157 5.13 11.20 5.38
C ASP A 157 4.11 10.09 5.66
N ASP A 158 2.97 10.41 6.29
CA ASP A 158 1.95 9.42 6.61
C ASP A 158 1.37 8.78 5.34
N ILE A 159 0.92 9.59 4.36
CA ILE A 159 0.34 9.05 3.12
C ILE A 159 1.34 8.14 2.36
N LEU A 160 2.60 8.56 2.24
CA LEU A 160 3.63 7.74 1.59
C LEU A 160 3.90 6.45 2.35
N PHE A 161 3.98 6.55 3.68
CA PHE A 161 4.16 5.39 4.56
C PHE A 161 3.00 4.40 4.43
N ARG A 162 1.75 4.88 4.39
CA ARG A 162 0.56 4.04 4.18
C ARG A 162 0.56 3.36 2.82
N ILE A 163 0.88 4.09 1.74
CA ILE A 163 0.96 3.51 0.39
C ILE A 163 2.07 2.45 0.32
N LYS A 164 3.24 2.72 0.91
CA LYS A 164 4.35 1.77 0.95
C LYS A 164 3.99 0.49 1.69
N ASN A 165 3.41 0.61 2.89
CA ASN A 165 2.99 -0.56 3.66
C ASN A 165 1.90 -1.34 2.93
N PHE A 166 0.96 -0.66 2.28
CA PHE A 166 -0.06 -1.30 1.48
C PHE A 166 0.55 -2.09 0.31
N PHE A 167 1.52 -1.52 -0.40
CA PHE A 167 2.24 -2.22 -1.47
C PHE A 167 2.89 -3.51 -0.97
N TYR A 168 3.57 -3.48 0.18
CA TYR A 168 4.19 -4.68 0.76
C TYR A 168 3.18 -5.72 1.25
N LEU A 169 2.04 -5.29 1.81
CA LEU A 169 0.95 -6.22 2.14
C LEU A 169 0.45 -6.97 0.90
N VAL A 170 0.39 -6.31 -0.26
CA VAL A 170 0.01 -6.95 -1.53
C VAL A 170 1.10 -7.92 -2.03
N ILE A 171 2.38 -7.58 -1.87
CA ILE A 171 3.49 -8.51 -2.17
C ILE A 171 3.43 -9.75 -1.29
N ASP A 172 3.22 -9.58 0.01
CA ASP A 172 3.12 -10.70 0.95
C ASP A 172 1.93 -11.61 0.62
N LEU A 173 0.78 -11.01 0.25
CA LEU A 173 -0.39 -11.72 -0.23
C LEU A 173 -0.10 -12.52 -1.51
N GLU A 174 0.61 -11.94 -2.48
CA GLU A 174 1.02 -12.62 -3.71
C GLU A 174 1.98 -13.78 -3.42
N ARG A 175 2.94 -13.58 -2.53
CA ARG A 175 3.91 -14.62 -2.16
C ARG A 175 3.22 -15.82 -1.52
N GLU A 176 2.22 -15.58 -0.67
CA GLU A 176 1.54 -16.63 0.07
C GLU A 176 0.41 -17.29 -0.74
N PHE A 177 -0.37 -16.51 -1.49
CA PHE A 177 -1.60 -16.95 -2.14
C PHE A 177 -1.63 -16.73 -3.66
N GLY A 178 -0.54 -16.25 -4.29
CA GLY A 178 -0.52 -15.86 -5.71
C GLY A 178 -1.05 -16.93 -6.66
N ASN A 179 -0.54 -18.17 -6.54
CA ASN A 179 -1.02 -19.29 -7.37
C ASN A 179 -2.53 -19.52 -7.22
N LEU A 180 -3.02 -19.48 -5.98
CA LEU A 180 -4.43 -19.67 -5.69
C LEU A 180 -5.26 -18.52 -6.27
N ILE A 181 -4.80 -17.28 -6.13
CA ILE A 181 -5.52 -16.12 -6.64
C ILE A 181 -5.57 -16.15 -8.18
N ASP A 182 -4.46 -16.48 -8.84
CA ASP A 182 -4.39 -16.55 -10.30
C ASP A 182 -5.26 -17.67 -10.88
N GLU A 183 -5.48 -18.78 -10.16
CA GLU A 183 -6.43 -19.82 -10.57
C GLU A 183 -7.87 -19.31 -10.67
N PHE A 184 -8.30 -18.45 -9.74
CA PHE A 184 -9.66 -17.91 -9.74
C PHE A 184 -9.81 -16.62 -10.53
N LYS A 185 -8.80 -15.74 -10.47
CA LYS A 185 -8.84 -14.41 -11.06
C LYS A 185 -7.44 -13.94 -11.48
N PRO A 186 -7.01 -14.30 -12.70
CA PRO A 186 -5.72 -13.91 -13.23
C PRO A 186 -5.49 -12.40 -13.18
N GLU A 187 -4.25 -12.01 -12.92
CA GLU A 187 -3.77 -10.61 -12.96
C GLU A 187 -4.38 -9.66 -11.90
N LEU A 188 -5.28 -10.12 -11.02
CA LEU A 188 -5.90 -9.25 -10.00
C LEU A 188 -4.85 -8.55 -9.13
N ILE A 189 -3.90 -9.33 -8.59
CA ILE A 189 -2.85 -8.83 -7.71
C ILE A 189 -1.82 -8.01 -8.48
N LYS A 190 -1.47 -8.44 -9.70
CA LYS A 190 -0.58 -7.69 -10.60
C LYS A 190 -1.14 -6.30 -10.90
N ASN A 191 -2.41 -6.21 -11.26
CA ASN A 191 -3.08 -4.94 -11.57
C ASN A 191 -3.17 -4.03 -10.33
N LEU A 192 -3.45 -4.61 -9.16
CA LEU A 192 -3.44 -3.87 -7.90
C LEU A 192 -2.06 -3.29 -7.58
N LYS A 193 -0.98 -4.08 -7.68
CA LYS A 193 0.39 -3.61 -7.47
C LYS A 193 0.75 -2.49 -8.43
N ILE A 194 0.43 -2.64 -9.72
CA ILE A 194 0.68 -1.60 -10.73
C ILE A 194 -0.05 -0.32 -10.33
N CYS A 195 -1.33 -0.41 -9.95
CA CYS A 195 -2.10 0.76 -9.55
C CYS A 195 -1.51 1.48 -8.33
N ILE A 196 -1.12 0.74 -7.28
CA ILE A 196 -0.50 1.31 -6.07
C ILE A 196 0.84 1.97 -6.41
N LYS A 197 1.65 1.30 -7.24
CA LYS A 197 2.93 1.84 -7.73
C LYS A 197 2.74 3.15 -8.48
N GLU A 198 1.77 3.22 -9.39
CA GLU A 198 1.48 4.45 -10.14
C GLU A 198 1.04 5.59 -9.22
N ILE A 199 0.18 5.31 -8.23
CA ILE A 199 -0.20 6.31 -7.21
C ILE A 199 1.04 6.86 -6.51
N TYR A 200 1.93 5.98 -6.05
CA TYR A 200 3.18 6.37 -5.38
C TYR A 200 4.08 7.23 -6.28
N ILE A 201 4.23 6.85 -7.55
CA ILE A 201 5.03 7.57 -8.55
C ILE A 201 4.47 8.96 -8.83
N ILE A 202 3.14 9.09 -8.96
CA ILE A 202 2.49 10.36 -9.24
C ILE A 202 2.73 11.33 -8.08
N ILE A 203 2.53 10.88 -6.83
CA ILE A 203 2.77 11.73 -5.66
C ILE A 203 4.24 12.19 -5.63
N LEU A 204 5.19 11.27 -5.82
CA LEU A 204 6.63 11.58 -5.90
C LEU A 204 6.94 12.63 -6.97
N ARG A 205 6.49 12.40 -8.21
CA ARG A 205 6.73 13.31 -9.34
C ARG A 205 6.10 14.67 -9.10
N SER A 206 4.86 14.70 -8.61
CA SER A 206 4.15 15.94 -8.33
C SER A 206 4.82 16.74 -7.22
N ALA A 207 5.32 16.08 -6.18
CA ALA A 207 6.06 16.74 -5.10
C ALA A 207 7.37 17.35 -5.63
N ILE A 208 8.13 16.60 -6.44
CA ILE A 208 9.38 17.08 -7.05
C ILE A 208 9.12 18.27 -7.99
N ASN A 209 8.07 18.20 -8.81
CA ASN A 209 7.68 19.28 -9.71
C ASN A 209 7.14 20.51 -8.95
N SER A 210 6.69 20.33 -7.71
CA SER A 210 6.19 21.38 -6.83
C SER A 210 7.25 21.90 -5.85
N LYS A 211 8.54 21.87 -6.25
CA LYS A 211 9.67 22.34 -5.44
C LYS A 211 9.50 23.78 -4.97
N GLU A 212 8.91 24.65 -5.79
CA GLU A 212 8.54 26.01 -5.42
C GLU A 212 7.10 26.28 -5.81
N ILE A 213 6.31 26.79 -4.88
CA ILE A 213 4.89 27.06 -5.05
C ILE A 213 4.63 28.52 -4.73
N GLU A 214 4.28 29.27 -5.77
CA GLU A 214 3.79 30.64 -5.63
C GLU A 214 2.29 30.64 -5.30
N ILE A 215 1.93 31.25 -4.18
CA ILE A 215 0.56 31.33 -3.66
C ILE A 215 0.14 32.79 -3.64
N ASN A 216 -0.96 33.10 -4.34
CA ASN A 216 -1.60 34.41 -4.24
C ASN A 216 -2.77 34.33 -3.25
N THR A 217 -2.60 34.89 -2.05
CA THR A 217 -3.55 34.80 -0.95
C THR A 217 -4.91 35.42 -1.27
N LYS A 218 -4.97 36.45 -2.13
CA LYS A 218 -6.22 37.08 -2.59
C LYS A 218 -7.11 36.18 -3.43
N LYS A 219 -6.59 35.07 -3.97
CA LYS A 219 -7.40 34.10 -4.73
C LYS A 219 -8.27 33.22 -3.83
N PHE A 220 -8.03 33.24 -2.51
CA PHE A 220 -8.70 32.36 -1.55
C PHE A 220 -9.66 33.15 -0.66
N ARG A 221 -10.83 32.59 -0.40
CA ARG A 221 -11.85 33.20 0.49
C ARG A 221 -11.68 32.79 1.93
N LYS A 222 -11.18 31.57 2.18
CA LYS A 222 -10.91 31.02 3.50
C LYS A 222 -9.44 30.64 3.60
N THR A 223 -8.89 30.77 4.81
CA THR A 223 -7.50 30.39 5.10
C THR A 223 -7.27 28.91 4.81
N ASP A 224 -8.15 28.02 5.28
CA ASP A 224 -7.96 26.57 5.14
C ASP A 224 -7.96 26.10 3.67
N ASP A 225 -8.60 26.84 2.75
CA ASP A 225 -8.58 26.55 1.32
C ASP A 225 -7.17 26.67 0.73
N ILE A 226 -6.30 27.51 1.32
CA ILE A 226 -4.92 27.72 0.87
C ILE A 226 -4.11 26.44 1.07
N GLY A 227 -4.08 25.91 2.29
CA GLY A 227 -3.30 24.71 2.62
C GLY A 227 -3.83 23.50 1.88
N LEU A 228 -5.16 23.34 1.76
CA LEU A 228 -5.73 22.24 0.99
C LEU A 228 -5.37 22.32 -0.49
N TRP A 229 -5.34 23.54 -1.07
CA TRP A 229 -4.89 23.73 -2.45
C TRP A 229 -3.41 23.36 -2.63
N ILE A 230 -2.54 23.75 -1.69
CA ILE A 230 -1.12 23.39 -1.71
C ILE A 230 -0.95 21.88 -1.59
N TYR A 231 -1.64 21.25 -0.63
CA TYR A 231 -1.64 19.80 -0.45
C TYR A 231 -2.01 19.08 -1.74
N ASN A 232 -3.15 19.42 -2.33
CA ASN A 232 -3.64 18.82 -3.57
C ASN A 232 -2.66 19.00 -4.74
N LYS A 233 -1.98 20.15 -4.79
CA LYS A 233 -0.94 20.43 -5.79
C LYS A 233 0.29 19.58 -5.58
N VAL A 234 0.78 19.46 -4.34
CA VAL A 234 1.97 18.64 -4.04
C VAL A 234 1.72 17.17 -4.30
N ILE A 235 0.56 16.62 -3.90
CA ILE A 235 0.24 15.20 -4.15
C ILE A 235 -0.17 14.90 -5.60
N GLY A 236 -0.45 15.91 -6.42
CA GLY A 236 -0.87 15.72 -7.82
C GLY A 236 -2.28 15.15 -7.93
N ARG A 237 -3.22 15.63 -7.10
CA ARG A 237 -4.56 15.06 -6.95
C ARG A 237 -5.32 14.87 -8.27
N ASP A 238 -5.20 15.82 -9.19
CA ASP A 238 -5.88 15.74 -10.49
C ASP A 238 -5.40 14.55 -11.32
N GLU A 239 -4.10 14.26 -11.29
CA GLU A 239 -3.48 13.12 -11.97
C GLU A 239 -3.77 11.78 -11.26
N LEU A 240 -4.03 11.83 -9.94
CA LEU A 240 -4.36 10.65 -9.14
C LEU A 240 -5.79 10.13 -9.38
N ASN A 241 -6.75 11.00 -9.71
CA ASN A 241 -8.17 10.64 -9.80
C ASN A 241 -8.45 9.34 -10.61
N PRO A 242 -7.89 9.15 -11.83
CA PRO A 242 -8.12 7.91 -12.59
C PRO A 242 -7.59 6.65 -11.89
N TYR A 243 -6.54 6.77 -11.08
CA TYR A 243 -5.96 5.66 -10.33
C TYR A 243 -6.74 5.36 -9.05
N LEU A 244 -7.34 6.38 -8.42
CA LEU A 244 -8.28 6.17 -7.32
C LEU A 244 -9.51 5.39 -7.79
N ASP A 245 -10.00 5.68 -9.00
CA ASP A 245 -11.13 4.95 -9.59
C ASP A 245 -10.75 3.50 -9.91
N LYS A 246 -9.54 3.27 -10.46
CA LYS A 246 -9.00 1.90 -10.63
C LYS A 246 -8.83 1.16 -9.31
N LEU A 247 -8.45 1.85 -8.25
CA LEU A 247 -8.30 1.26 -6.92
C LEU A 247 -9.67 0.91 -6.30
N LEU A 248 -10.68 1.75 -6.50
CA LEU A 248 -12.08 1.45 -6.15
C LEU A 248 -12.62 0.25 -6.92
N GLN A 249 -12.33 0.17 -8.22
CA GLN A 249 -12.70 -1.01 -9.03
C GLN A 249 -12.01 -2.27 -8.48
N SER A 250 -10.70 -2.19 -8.21
CA SER A 250 -9.93 -3.30 -7.64
C SER A 250 -10.50 -3.76 -6.30
N LYS A 251 -10.93 -2.82 -5.45
CA LYS A 251 -11.64 -3.14 -4.19
C LYS A 251 -12.92 -3.93 -4.44
N ALA A 252 -13.81 -3.45 -5.30
CA ALA A 252 -15.07 -4.14 -5.59
C ALA A 252 -14.82 -5.55 -6.16
N GLU A 253 -13.77 -5.67 -6.97
CA GLU A 253 -13.31 -6.94 -7.52
C GLU A 253 -12.78 -7.91 -6.46
N LEU A 254 -12.02 -7.41 -5.48
CA LEU A 254 -11.53 -8.18 -4.34
C LEU A 254 -12.64 -8.56 -3.36
N GLU A 255 -13.64 -7.70 -3.16
CA GLU A 255 -14.82 -8.02 -2.35
C GLU A 255 -15.63 -9.16 -2.97
N LYS A 256 -15.93 -9.08 -4.27
CA LYS A 256 -16.60 -10.16 -5.00
C LYS A 256 -15.78 -11.46 -4.98
N PHE A 257 -14.47 -11.34 -5.14
CA PHE A 257 -13.57 -12.49 -5.04
C PHE A 257 -13.60 -13.11 -3.64
N ARG A 258 -13.52 -12.29 -2.57
CA ARG A 258 -13.65 -12.71 -1.18
C ARG A 258 -14.96 -13.49 -0.94
N GLU A 259 -16.08 -12.98 -1.41
CA GLU A 259 -17.38 -13.65 -1.31
C GLU A 259 -17.38 -15.02 -2.01
N THR A 260 -16.75 -15.10 -3.19
CA THR A 260 -16.59 -16.35 -3.93
C THR A 260 -15.76 -17.37 -3.13
N LEU A 261 -14.67 -16.94 -2.50
CA LEU A 261 -13.83 -17.79 -1.64
C LEU A 261 -14.61 -18.33 -0.44
N ILE A 262 -15.42 -17.47 0.19
CA ILE A 262 -16.29 -17.85 1.32
C ILE A 262 -17.24 -18.95 0.88
N MET A 263 -18.01 -18.73 -0.19
CA MET A 263 -18.97 -19.71 -0.70
C MET A 263 -18.30 -21.04 -1.06
N THR A 264 -17.15 -20.98 -1.74
CA THR A 264 -16.38 -22.17 -2.13
C THR A 264 -15.86 -22.93 -0.90
N SER A 265 -15.49 -22.24 0.19
CA SER A 265 -15.01 -22.88 1.41
C SER A 265 -16.10 -23.64 2.18
N TYR A 266 -17.37 -23.25 2.04
CA TYR A 266 -18.52 -23.88 2.70
C TYR A 266 -19.16 -25.01 1.89
N THR A 267 -18.86 -25.09 0.59
CA THR A 267 -19.34 -26.16 -0.31
C THR A 267 -18.36 -27.34 -0.29
#